data_AF-A0A7S2LJ89-F1
#
_entry.id   AF-A0A7S2LJ89-F1
#
_cell.length_a   1.000
_cell.length_b   1.000
_cell.length_c   1.000
_cell.angle_alpha   90.00
_cell.angle_beta   90.00
_cell.angle_gamma   90.00
#
_symmetry.space_group_name_H-M   'P 1'
#
loop_
_entity.id
_entity.type
_entity.pdbx_description
1 polymer ?
#
loop_
_entity_poly.entity_id
_entity_poly.type
_entity_poly.pdbx_seq_one_letter_code
_entity_poly.pdbx_strand_id
1 'polypeptide(L)'
;MKLSPIVIQLLSLPMAALAFAPPTQLSKLSASSNSRTTTQHIVLSMAGGEGGDKEWAKALLDAGGGTKPGQFEEDMKMKGLLGPNKGMGNPKLNANSRLIAWLETEGDVYLSESSTWGEAPHPMAISTETVDEITNESSGRGLLARRSVNDGDELLKIPIDLCITRKSARKALGKDALQNGINEYLAIACQLIHEKYVLGEESFYEAYIGVLPEVEEVNPTFTWKD
;
A
#
# COMPACT_ATOMS: atom_id res chain seq x y z
N MET A 1 -24.50 48.70 -8.37
CA MET A 1 -23.34 49.39 -7.77
C MET A 1 -23.77 50.04 -6.47
N LYS A 2 -23.21 49.57 -5.34
CA LYS A 2 -22.93 50.30 -4.08
C LYS A 2 -22.32 49.27 -3.12
N LEU A 3 -21.00 49.29 -3.02
CA LEU A 3 -20.18 48.48 -2.13
C LEU A 3 -20.07 49.21 -0.78
N SER A 4 -20.19 48.47 0.33
CA SER A 4 -19.85 48.94 1.67
C SER A 4 -18.76 48.01 2.24
N PRO A 5 -17.66 48.53 2.80
CA PRO A 5 -16.57 47.72 3.33
C PRO A 5 -16.81 47.38 4.80
N ILE A 6 -16.72 46.10 5.17
CA ILE A 6 -16.64 45.68 6.57
C ILE A 6 -15.20 45.24 6.86
N VAL A 7 -14.72 45.82 7.96
CA VAL A 7 -13.36 45.93 8.46
C VAL A 7 -12.78 44.59 8.91
N ILE A 8 -11.51 44.39 8.54
CA ILE A 8 -10.62 43.32 9.01
C ILE A 8 -10.09 43.70 10.40
N GLN A 9 -10.27 42.83 11.41
CA GLN A 9 -9.55 42.92 12.69
C GLN A 9 -8.58 41.74 12.83
N LEU A 10 -7.28 42.06 12.71
CA LEU A 10 -6.15 41.27 13.16
C LEU A 10 -5.93 41.52 14.66
N LEU A 11 -5.83 40.46 15.48
CA LEU A 11 -5.25 40.46 16.83
C LEU A 11 -4.47 39.14 16.98
N SER A 12 -3.15 39.15 16.77
CA SER A 12 -2.06 39.38 17.74
C SER A 12 -1.83 38.19 18.69
N LEU A 13 -0.86 37.34 18.32
CA LEU A 13 -0.20 36.33 19.16
C LEU A 13 0.78 37.02 20.15
N PRO A 14 0.93 36.52 21.39
CA PRO A 14 2.14 36.77 22.15
C PRO A 14 3.12 35.60 22.03
N MET A 15 4.28 35.89 21.42
CA MET A 15 5.52 35.16 21.66
C MET A 15 6.00 35.40 23.10
N ALA A 16 6.41 34.35 23.78
CA ALA A 16 7.30 34.45 24.93
C ALA A 16 8.42 33.42 24.77
N ALA A 17 9.57 33.90 24.31
CA ALA A 17 10.85 33.22 24.43
C ALA A 17 11.45 33.58 25.80
N LEU A 18 11.87 32.58 26.57
CA LEU A 18 12.86 32.75 27.63
C LEU A 18 13.72 31.48 27.69
N ALA A 19 14.97 31.63 27.28
CA ALA A 19 16.05 30.68 27.48
C ALA A 19 16.73 30.97 28.82
N PHE A 20 17.06 29.94 29.61
CA PHE A 20 18.33 29.86 30.36
C PHE A 20 18.55 28.45 30.98
N ALA A 21 19.84 28.10 31.10
CA ALA A 21 20.47 26.79 31.17
C ALA A 21 20.47 26.08 32.57
N PRO A 22 21.06 24.87 32.71
CA PRO A 22 20.86 23.94 33.84
C PRO A 22 21.91 24.07 34.97
N PRO A 23 21.73 23.35 36.09
CA PRO A 23 22.87 22.84 36.84
C PRO A 23 22.82 21.32 37.06
N THR A 24 23.94 20.69 36.72
CA THR A 24 24.43 19.40 37.22
C THR A 24 24.53 19.40 38.75
N GLN A 25 24.07 18.33 39.43
CA GLN A 25 24.76 17.81 40.62
C GLN A 25 24.65 16.29 40.72
N LEU A 26 25.85 15.71 40.82
CA LEU A 26 26.20 14.33 41.03
C LEU A 26 26.27 14.10 42.55
N SER A 27 25.51 13.16 43.11
CA SER A 27 25.86 12.61 44.42
C SER A 27 25.57 11.11 44.49
N LYS A 28 26.61 10.41 44.94
CA LYS A 28 26.73 8.96 45.11
C LYS A 28 25.89 8.52 46.31
N LEU A 29 25.16 7.42 46.17
CA LEU A 29 24.95 6.47 47.25
C LEU A 29 25.08 5.04 46.72
N SER A 30 26.17 4.40 47.12
CA SER A 30 26.39 2.97 47.03
C SER A 30 25.59 2.26 48.13
N ALA A 31 24.85 1.22 47.79
CA ALA A 31 24.57 0.13 48.71
C ALA A 31 24.52 -1.19 47.90
N SER A 32 25.38 -2.10 48.35
CA SER A 32 25.60 -3.45 47.87
C SER A 32 24.41 -4.36 48.16
N SER A 33 24.04 -5.22 47.20
CA SER A 33 23.53 -6.56 47.50
C SER A 33 23.85 -7.52 46.35
N ASN A 34 24.72 -8.47 46.63
CA ASN A 34 25.03 -9.63 45.81
C ASN A 34 23.76 -10.45 45.46
N SER A 35 23.50 -10.66 44.18
CA SER A 35 22.86 -11.88 43.69
C SER A 35 23.50 -12.29 42.36
N ARG A 36 24.28 -13.37 42.42
CA ARG A 36 24.70 -14.12 41.25
C ARG A 36 23.46 -14.71 40.59
N THR A 37 23.10 -14.24 39.42
CA THR A 37 22.17 -14.94 38.53
C THR A 37 22.83 -15.05 37.17
N THR A 38 23.26 -16.27 36.88
CA THR A 38 23.74 -16.74 35.59
C THR A 38 22.75 -16.35 34.50
N THR A 39 23.13 -15.43 33.62
CA THR A 39 22.43 -15.18 32.36
C THR A 39 22.63 -16.40 31.48
N GLN A 40 21.72 -17.37 31.55
CA GLN A 40 21.58 -18.39 30.52
C GLN A 40 21.20 -17.66 29.23
N HIS A 41 22.12 -17.65 28.27
CA HIS A 41 21.78 -17.46 26.87
C HIS A 41 20.73 -18.51 26.50
N ILE A 42 19.47 -18.10 26.40
CA ILE A 42 18.46 -18.84 25.65
C ILE A 42 18.84 -18.62 24.19
N VAL A 43 19.69 -19.52 23.67
CA VAL A 43 19.82 -19.73 22.23
C VAL A 43 18.52 -20.42 21.82
N LEU A 44 17.52 -19.64 21.42
CA LEU A 44 16.41 -20.14 20.63
C LEU A 44 17.02 -20.61 19.31
N SER A 45 17.25 -21.92 19.21
CA SER A 45 17.56 -22.58 17.95
C SER A 45 16.34 -22.42 17.05
N MET A 46 16.35 -21.38 16.22
CA MET A 46 15.40 -21.26 15.12
C MET A 46 15.65 -22.41 14.17
N ALA A 47 14.62 -23.24 13.99
CA ALA A 47 14.60 -24.30 13.01
C ALA A 47 14.84 -23.65 11.62
N GLY A 48 16.04 -23.87 11.09
CA GLY A 48 16.41 -23.46 9.75
C GLY A 48 15.59 -24.24 8.72
N GLY A 49 14.54 -23.60 8.20
CA GLY A 49 14.00 -23.91 6.89
C GLY A 49 14.80 -23.16 5.84
N GLU A 50 15.62 -23.88 5.09
CA GLU A 50 16.49 -23.42 3.99
C GLU A 50 15.72 -22.93 2.74
N GLY A 51 14.57 -22.27 2.92
CA GLY A 51 13.67 -21.82 1.84
C GLY A 51 13.58 -20.30 1.63
N GLY A 52 13.89 -19.48 2.64
CA GLY A 52 13.53 -18.06 2.63
C GLY A 52 14.19 -17.23 1.52
N ASP A 53 15.51 -17.06 1.56
CA ASP A 53 16.16 -15.96 0.81
C ASP A 53 16.00 -16.05 -0.71
N LYS A 54 15.93 -17.27 -1.26
CA LYS A 54 15.76 -17.48 -2.70
C LYS A 54 14.33 -17.25 -3.15
N GLU A 55 13.35 -17.61 -2.32
CA GLU A 55 11.93 -17.39 -2.59
C GLU A 55 11.58 -15.90 -2.44
N TRP A 56 12.14 -15.22 -1.44
CA TRP A 56 12.03 -13.77 -1.26
C TRP A 56 12.69 -13.01 -2.42
N ALA A 57 13.90 -13.40 -2.82
CA ALA A 57 14.55 -12.79 -3.98
C ALA A 57 13.76 -13.00 -5.28
N LYS A 58 13.16 -14.17 -5.45
CA LYS A 58 12.29 -14.45 -6.61
C LYS A 58 11.01 -13.62 -6.57
N ALA A 59 10.33 -13.53 -5.43
CA ALA A 59 9.14 -12.70 -5.26
C ALA A 59 9.43 -11.21 -5.49
N LEU A 60 10.60 -10.72 -5.06
CA LEU A 60 11.06 -9.35 -5.36
C LEU A 60 11.34 -9.14 -6.84
N LEU A 61 11.93 -10.12 -7.54
CA LEU A 61 12.19 -10.05 -8.98
C LEU A 61 10.90 -10.13 -9.81
N ASP A 62 9.94 -10.96 -9.37
CA ASP A 62 8.62 -11.10 -9.98
C ASP A 62 7.76 -9.85 -9.73
N ALA A 63 7.87 -9.23 -8.54
CA ALA A 63 7.22 -7.96 -8.19
C ALA A 63 7.88 -6.73 -8.83
N GLY A 64 9.19 -6.79 -9.11
CA GLY A 64 9.98 -5.70 -9.70
C GLY A 64 10.12 -5.75 -11.20
N GLY A 65 9.26 -6.54 -11.88
CA GLY A 65 9.23 -6.65 -13.33
C GLY A 65 10.63 -6.74 -13.90
N GLY A 66 11.44 -7.69 -13.41
CA GLY A 66 12.86 -7.82 -13.69
C GLY A 66 13.18 -7.70 -15.18
N THR A 67 13.42 -6.48 -15.63
CA THR A 67 13.78 -6.17 -17.01
C THR A 67 15.11 -5.48 -16.94
N LYS A 68 16.16 -6.25 -17.26
CA LYS A 68 17.43 -5.64 -17.63
C LYS A 68 17.15 -4.70 -18.81
N PRO A 69 17.74 -3.50 -18.86
CA PRO A 69 17.66 -2.64 -20.04
C PRO A 69 18.11 -3.43 -21.28
N GLY A 70 17.22 -3.61 -22.26
CA GLY A 70 17.45 -4.41 -23.47
C GLY A 70 16.73 -5.77 -23.52
N GLN A 71 16.24 -6.30 -22.40
CA GLN A 71 15.52 -7.58 -22.37
C GLN A 71 14.12 -7.47 -22.99
N PHE A 72 13.51 -6.30 -22.94
CA PHE A 72 12.24 -6.01 -23.62
C PHE A 72 12.35 -6.11 -25.16
N GLU A 73 13.47 -5.68 -25.75
CA GLU A 73 13.71 -5.81 -27.20
C GLU A 73 14.01 -7.26 -27.60
N GLU A 74 14.69 -8.02 -26.74
CA GLU A 74 14.98 -9.44 -26.93
C GLU A 74 13.69 -10.29 -26.80
N ASP A 75 12.85 -9.99 -25.81
CA ASP A 75 11.54 -10.61 -25.62
C ASP A 75 10.55 -10.23 -26.72
N MET A 76 10.59 -8.98 -27.23
CA MET A 76 9.80 -8.57 -28.40
C MET A 76 10.24 -9.29 -29.68
N LYS A 77 11.55 -9.54 -29.88
CA LYS A 77 12.05 -10.35 -31.00
C LYS A 77 11.64 -11.82 -30.89
N MET A 78 11.60 -12.36 -29.66
CA MET A 78 11.22 -13.76 -29.41
C MET A 78 9.70 -13.98 -29.44
N LYS A 79 8.89 -12.93 -29.24
CA LYS A 79 7.42 -12.92 -29.40
C LYS A 79 6.96 -13.21 -30.82
N GLY A 80 7.81 -13.01 -31.83
CA GLY A 80 7.54 -13.39 -33.22
C GLY A 80 7.74 -14.88 -33.53
N LEU A 81 8.48 -15.63 -32.69
CA LEU A 81 8.79 -17.05 -32.93
C LEU A 81 7.96 -18.03 -32.09
N LEU A 82 7.27 -17.56 -31.07
CA LEU A 82 6.52 -18.42 -30.14
C LEU A 82 5.04 -18.09 -30.26
N GLY A 83 4.25 -19.11 -30.59
CA GLY A 83 2.85 -19.00 -31.01
C GLY A 83 1.92 -18.20 -30.06
N PRO A 84 0.66 -17.99 -30.48
CA PRO A 84 -0.23 -16.93 -30.00
C PRO A 84 -0.53 -16.89 -28.49
N ASN A 85 -0.10 -17.88 -27.71
CA ASN A 85 -0.42 -18.02 -26.28
C ASN A 85 0.80 -17.98 -25.34
N LYS A 86 2.02 -17.64 -25.81
CA LYS A 86 3.23 -17.63 -24.96
C LYS A 86 3.83 -16.23 -24.67
N GLY A 87 3.04 -15.18 -24.91
CA GLY A 87 3.43 -13.78 -24.69
C GLY A 87 2.42 -12.96 -23.88
N MET A 88 1.40 -13.60 -23.29
CA MET A 88 0.59 -12.97 -22.25
C MET A 88 1.39 -13.05 -20.96
N GLY A 89 2.07 -11.95 -20.61
CA GLY A 89 2.62 -11.78 -19.26
C GLY A 89 1.54 -12.07 -18.21
N ASN A 90 1.96 -12.46 -17.00
CA ASN A 90 1.05 -12.83 -15.92
C ASN A 90 -0.05 -11.76 -15.78
N PRO A 91 -1.36 -12.11 -15.93
CA PRO A 91 -2.45 -11.14 -15.87
C PRO A 91 -2.43 -10.32 -14.58
N LYS A 92 -1.98 -10.91 -13.46
CA LYS A 92 -1.84 -10.24 -12.17
C LYS A 92 -0.75 -9.15 -12.20
N LEU A 93 0.35 -9.34 -12.93
CA LEU A 93 1.39 -8.32 -13.09
C LEU A 93 0.89 -7.16 -13.94
N ASN A 94 0.17 -7.44 -15.03
CA ASN A 94 -0.44 -6.39 -15.84
C ASN A 94 -1.46 -5.58 -15.02
N ALA A 95 -2.28 -6.24 -14.20
CA ALA A 95 -3.18 -5.55 -13.27
C ALA A 95 -2.43 -4.68 -12.25
N ASN A 96 -1.28 -5.14 -11.72
CA ASN A 96 -0.44 -4.31 -10.84
C ASN A 96 0.09 -3.07 -11.55
N SER A 97 0.59 -3.22 -12.78
CA SER A 97 1.11 -2.09 -13.56
C SER A 97 0.01 -1.05 -13.85
N ARG A 98 -1.20 -1.50 -14.17
CA ARG A 98 -2.35 -0.61 -14.36
C ARG A 98 -2.74 0.12 -13.09
N LEU A 99 -2.75 -0.58 -11.95
CA LEU A 99 -3.00 0.02 -10.64
C LEU A 99 -1.97 1.10 -10.30
N ILE A 100 -0.68 0.81 -10.49
CA ILE A 100 0.41 1.76 -10.22
C ILE A 100 0.26 3.01 -11.09
N ALA A 101 0.04 2.82 -12.40
CA ALA A 101 -0.16 3.93 -13.32
C ALA A 101 -1.35 4.80 -12.91
N TRP A 102 -2.48 4.18 -12.54
CA TRP A 102 -3.66 4.91 -12.08
C TRP A 102 -3.41 5.68 -10.77
N LEU A 103 -2.71 5.07 -9.81
CA LEU A 103 -2.34 5.71 -8.55
C LEU A 103 -1.41 6.92 -8.76
N GLU A 104 -0.45 6.80 -9.68
CA GLU A 104 0.45 7.89 -10.07
C GLU A 104 -0.30 9.01 -10.80
N THR A 105 -1.18 8.70 -11.76
CA THR A 105 -1.85 9.71 -12.59
C THR A 105 -3.00 10.42 -11.89
N GLU A 106 -3.85 9.68 -11.18
CA GLU A 106 -5.06 10.23 -10.55
C GLU A 106 -4.84 10.64 -9.09
N GLY A 107 -3.89 9.99 -8.42
CA GLY A 107 -3.65 10.17 -6.99
C GLY A 107 -2.39 10.92 -6.63
N ASP A 108 -1.50 11.19 -7.60
CA ASP A 108 -0.14 11.69 -7.34
C ASP A 108 0.60 10.81 -6.30
N VAL A 109 0.30 9.50 -6.29
CA VAL A 109 0.88 8.54 -5.35
C VAL A 109 2.16 7.99 -5.96
N TYR A 110 3.29 8.42 -5.41
CA TYR A 110 4.60 7.98 -5.88
C TYR A 110 4.87 6.51 -5.53
N LEU A 111 5.02 5.67 -6.55
CA LEU A 111 5.34 4.25 -6.42
C LEU A 111 6.52 3.83 -7.32
N SER A 112 7.31 4.80 -7.79
CA SER A 112 8.34 4.53 -8.79
C SER A 112 9.45 3.61 -8.27
N GLU A 113 9.78 2.64 -9.10
CA GLU A 113 10.86 1.68 -8.86
C GLU A 113 12.25 2.27 -9.12
N SER A 114 12.31 3.29 -9.99
CA SER A 114 13.54 3.92 -10.42
C SER A 114 13.81 5.19 -9.62
N SER A 115 15.06 5.37 -9.19
CA SER A 115 15.49 6.65 -8.64
C SER A 115 15.54 7.70 -9.76
N THR A 116 15.00 8.87 -9.49
CA THR A 116 15.25 10.05 -10.34
C THR A 116 16.37 10.89 -9.72
N TRP A 117 16.84 11.91 -10.43
CA TRP A 117 17.91 12.79 -9.94
C TRP A 117 17.54 13.54 -8.63
N GLY A 118 16.25 13.59 -8.27
CA GLY A 118 15.77 14.29 -7.06
C GLY A 118 14.98 13.42 -6.09
N GLU A 119 14.64 12.18 -6.43
CA GLU A 119 13.74 11.35 -5.63
C GLU A 119 14.22 9.90 -5.58
N ALA A 120 14.31 9.38 -4.34
CA ALA A 120 14.71 8.02 -4.07
C ALA A 120 13.57 7.05 -4.46
N PRO A 121 13.90 5.81 -4.87
CA PRO A 121 12.88 4.86 -5.30
C PRO A 121 11.97 4.49 -4.13
N HIS A 122 10.71 4.20 -4.43
CA HIS A 122 9.72 3.86 -3.41
C HIS A 122 10.17 2.60 -2.61
N PRO A 123 10.05 2.58 -1.26
CA PRO A 123 10.53 1.46 -0.45
C PRO A 123 9.75 0.18 -0.65
N MET A 124 8.50 0.26 -1.11
CA MET A 124 7.60 -0.89 -1.26
C MET A 124 7.32 -1.20 -2.73
N ALA A 125 7.03 -2.47 -3.01
CA ALA A 125 6.54 -2.93 -4.29
C ALA A 125 5.32 -3.84 -4.15
N ILE A 126 4.50 -3.86 -5.20
CA ILE A 126 3.29 -4.67 -5.25
C ILE A 126 3.64 -6.05 -5.80
N SER A 127 3.64 -7.05 -4.93
CA SER A 127 3.82 -8.45 -5.32
C SER A 127 2.48 -9.09 -5.65
N THR A 128 2.47 -9.99 -6.64
CA THR A 128 1.28 -10.79 -6.98
C THR A 128 0.97 -11.88 -5.96
N GLU A 129 1.98 -12.27 -5.17
CA GLU A 129 1.88 -13.30 -4.16
C GLU A 129 2.79 -12.96 -2.97
N THR A 130 2.25 -13.15 -1.77
CA THR A 130 2.91 -12.93 -0.48
C THR A 130 2.61 -14.11 0.41
N VAL A 131 3.48 -14.35 1.37
CA VAL A 131 3.36 -15.46 2.31
C VAL A 131 3.29 -14.86 3.71
N ASP A 132 2.37 -15.37 4.53
CA ASP A 132 2.31 -15.03 5.95
C ASP A 132 3.49 -15.67 6.68
N GLU A 133 4.29 -14.87 7.39
CA GLU A 133 5.47 -15.35 8.12
C GLU A 133 5.12 -16.34 9.24
N ILE A 134 3.93 -16.25 9.83
CA ILE A 134 3.52 -17.09 10.97
C ILE A 134 3.02 -18.44 10.50
N THR A 135 2.14 -18.46 9.50
CA THR A 135 1.48 -19.68 9.02
C THR A 135 2.20 -20.32 7.83
N ASN A 136 3.09 -19.57 7.17
CA ASN A 136 3.74 -19.94 5.91
C ASN A 136 2.72 -20.27 4.80
N GLU A 137 1.54 -19.66 4.85
CA GLU A 137 0.46 -19.80 3.88
C GLU A 137 0.47 -18.63 2.88
N SER A 138 0.06 -18.90 1.63
CA SER A 138 -0.09 -17.86 0.61
C SER A 138 -1.22 -16.91 0.99
N SER A 139 -0.91 -15.62 1.05
CA SER A 139 -1.82 -14.52 1.40
C SER A 139 -2.26 -13.71 0.17
N GLY A 140 -1.91 -14.16 -1.05
CA GLY A 140 -2.24 -13.46 -2.29
C GLY A 140 -1.44 -12.17 -2.49
N ARG A 141 -2.02 -11.19 -3.19
CA ARG A 141 -1.34 -9.92 -3.53
C ARG A 141 -1.05 -9.11 -2.27
N GLY A 142 0.16 -8.55 -2.20
CA GLY A 142 0.57 -7.75 -1.04
C GLY A 142 1.73 -6.81 -1.35
N LEU A 143 2.15 -6.05 -0.33
CA LEU A 143 3.24 -5.10 -0.41
C LEU A 143 4.53 -5.71 0.17
N LEU A 144 5.60 -5.67 -0.61
CA LEU A 144 6.93 -6.15 -0.21
C LEU A 144 7.89 -4.99 -0.07
N ALA A 145 8.66 -4.97 1.02
CA ALA A 145 9.73 -4.00 1.21
C ALA A 145 10.95 -4.37 0.34
N ARG A 146 11.41 -3.43 -0.49
CA ARG A 146 12.65 -3.55 -1.27
C ARG A 146 13.89 -3.12 -0.49
N ARG A 147 13.69 -2.34 0.56
CA ARG A 147 14.73 -1.82 1.45
C ARG A 147 14.23 -1.91 2.89
N SER A 148 15.16 -1.84 3.83
CA SER A 148 14.80 -1.73 5.24
C SER A 148 13.92 -0.50 5.47
N VAL A 149 12.78 -0.73 6.10
CA VAL A 149 11.82 0.29 6.55
C VAL A 149 11.93 0.36 8.06
N ASN A 150 12.01 1.56 8.61
CA ASN A 150 12.04 1.77 10.06
C ASN A 150 10.62 1.93 10.60
N ASP A 151 10.46 1.67 11.89
CA ASP A 151 9.21 1.97 12.57
C ASP A 151 8.92 3.48 12.53
N GLY A 152 7.68 3.83 12.19
CA GLY A 152 7.25 5.21 11.98
C GLY A 152 7.52 5.79 10.58
N ASP A 153 8.15 5.05 9.66
CA ASP A 153 8.32 5.51 8.28
C ASP A 153 6.95 5.60 7.57
N GLU A 154 6.69 6.73 6.92
CA GLU A 154 5.48 6.93 6.14
C GLU A 154 5.59 6.20 4.80
N LEU A 155 4.89 5.07 4.67
CA LEU A 155 4.98 4.19 3.52
C LEU A 155 4.16 4.67 2.32
N LEU A 156 2.93 5.13 2.56
CA LEU A 156 1.96 5.47 1.52
C LEU A 156 1.03 6.58 2.02
N LYS A 157 0.68 7.51 1.14
CA LYS A 157 -0.40 8.48 1.35
C LYS A 157 -1.42 8.30 0.23
N ILE A 158 -2.68 8.05 0.59
CA ILE A 158 -3.76 7.90 -0.38
C ILE A 158 -4.70 9.11 -0.24
N PRO A 159 -4.91 9.90 -1.32
CA PRO A 159 -5.91 10.96 -1.32
C PRO A 159 -7.31 10.40 -1.05
N ILE A 160 -8.08 11.10 -0.21
CA ILE A 160 -9.45 10.68 0.12
C ILE A 160 -10.38 10.65 -1.11
N ASP A 161 -10.04 11.41 -2.16
CA ASP A 161 -10.80 11.47 -3.40
C ASP A 161 -10.70 10.17 -4.22
N LEU A 162 -9.65 9.36 -4.00
CA LEU A 162 -9.53 8.01 -4.55
C LEU A 162 -10.27 6.95 -3.71
N CYS A 163 -10.76 7.30 -2.52
CA CYS A 163 -11.43 6.34 -1.66
C CYS A 163 -12.92 6.22 -2.00
N ILE A 164 -13.41 4.98 -2.01
CA ILE A 164 -14.84 4.68 -2.13
C ILE A 164 -15.50 4.89 -0.76
N THR A 165 -16.34 5.91 -0.67
CA THR A 165 -17.01 6.35 0.56
C THR A 165 -18.53 6.47 0.35
N ARG A 166 -19.29 6.62 1.44
CA ARG A 166 -20.72 6.96 1.33
C ARG A 166 -20.95 8.22 0.49
N LYS A 167 -20.02 9.20 0.53
CA LYS A 167 -20.15 10.44 -0.24
C LYS A 167 -19.91 10.21 -1.73
N SER A 168 -18.89 9.43 -2.11
CA SER A 168 -18.64 9.10 -3.52
C SER A 168 -19.79 8.27 -4.10
N ALA A 169 -20.32 7.31 -3.34
CA ALA A 169 -21.42 6.45 -3.79
C ALA A 169 -22.67 7.26 -4.14
N ARG A 170 -23.03 8.23 -3.28
CA ARG A 170 -24.17 9.13 -3.52
C ARG A 170 -23.94 10.11 -4.66
N LYS A 171 -22.68 10.45 -4.96
CA LYS A 171 -22.32 11.26 -6.13
C LYS A 171 -22.47 10.44 -7.42
N ALA A 172 -22.05 9.17 -7.40
CA ALA A 172 -22.10 8.27 -8.55
C ALA A 172 -23.52 7.81 -8.90
N LEU A 173 -24.29 7.35 -7.91
CA LEU A 173 -25.63 6.77 -8.10
C LEU A 173 -26.77 7.79 -7.96
N GLY A 174 -26.47 8.98 -7.46
CA GLY A 174 -27.47 10.02 -7.19
C GLY A 174 -28.13 9.91 -5.82
N LYS A 175 -28.73 11.02 -5.37
CA LYS A 175 -29.36 11.15 -4.06
C LYS A 175 -30.70 10.42 -3.95
N ASP A 176 -31.33 10.13 -5.09
CA ASP A 176 -32.63 9.46 -5.17
C ASP A 176 -32.49 7.95 -4.97
N ALA A 177 -31.42 7.36 -5.50
CA ALA A 177 -31.10 5.95 -5.31
C ALA A 177 -30.59 5.67 -3.89
N LEU A 178 -29.76 6.56 -3.33
CA LEU A 178 -29.13 6.39 -2.03
C LEU A 178 -29.54 7.50 -1.05
N GLN A 179 -30.46 7.15 -0.15
CA GLN A 179 -30.98 8.04 0.88
C GLN A 179 -29.91 8.56 1.84
N ASN A 180 -30.20 9.70 2.49
CA ASN A 180 -29.33 10.23 3.53
C ASN A 180 -29.37 9.33 4.77
N GLY A 181 -28.20 8.89 5.24
CA GLY A 181 -28.09 7.98 6.39
C GLY A 181 -28.10 6.49 6.06
N ILE A 182 -28.03 6.11 4.77
CA ILE A 182 -27.84 4.71 4.39
C ILE A 182 -26.58 4.12 5.05
N ASN A 183 -26.65 2.83 5.39
CA ASN A 183 -25.50 2.06 5.85
C ASN A 183 -24.32 2.21 4.87
N GLU A 184 -23.13 2.43 5.41
CA GLU A 184 -21.93 2.68 4.61
C GLU A 184 -21.54 1.50 3.73
N TYR A 185 -21.58 0.28 4.29
CA TYR A 185 -21.24 -0.94 3.56
C TYR A 185 -22.20 -1.16 2.39
N LEU A 186 -23.49 -0.89 2.58
CA LEU A 186 -24.47 -0.99 1.48
C LEU A 186 -24.19 0.05 0.39
N ALA A 187 -23.88 1.30 0.76
CA ALA A 187 -23.57 2.34 -0.23
C ALA A 187 -22.31 2.01 -1.03
N ILE A 188 -21.25 1.54 -0.35
CA ILE A 188 -19.98 1.13 -0.97
C ILE A 188 -20.21 -0.07 -1.89
N ALA A 189 -20.94 -1.09 -1.42
CA ALA A 189 -21.26 -2.26 -2.24
C ALA A 189 -22.05 -1.88 -3.49
N CYS A 190 -23.06 -1.00 -3.39
CA CYS A 190 -23.79 -0.51 -4.54
C CYS A 190 -22.89 0.24 -5.54
N GLN A 191 -21.98 1.09 -5.05
CA GLN A 191 -21.02 1.76 -5.93
C GLN A 191 -20.10 0.76 -6.62
N LEU A 192 -19.51 -0.19 -5.88
CA LEU A 192 -18.63 -1.22 -6.46
C LEU A 192 -19.32 -2.05 -7.54
N ILE A 193 -20.58 -2.45 -7.31
CA ILE A 193 -21.39 -3.18 -8.31
C ILE A 193 -21.64 -2.31 -9.55
N HIS A 194 -21.99 -1.04 -9.35
CA HIS A 194 -22.23 -0.12 -10.45
C HIS A 194 -20.97 0.12 -11.30
N GLU A 195 -19.85 0.40 -10.64
CA GLU A 195 -18.55 0.58 -11.30
C GLU A 195 -18.13 -0.68 -12.07
N LYS A 196 -18.24 -1.87 -11.46
CA LYS A 196 -17.82 -3.13 -12.10
C LYS A 196 -18.73 -3.58 -13.25
N TYR A 197 -20.05 -3.48 -13.10
CA TYR A 197 -20.99 -4.12 -14.02
C TYR A 197 -21.77 -3.16 -14.92
N VAL A 198 -21.88 -1.88 -14.56
CA VAL A 198 -22.57 -0.87 -15.37
C VAL A 198 -21.58 -0.05 -16.18
N LEU A 199 -20.50 0.42 -15.55
CA LEU A 199 -19.46 1.21 -16.22
C LEU A 199 -18.37 0.32 -16.83
N GLY A 200 -17.96 -0.74 -16.14
CA GLY A 200 -16.98 -1.70 -16.63
C GLY A 200 -15.64 -1.02 -16.93
N GLU A 201 -15.20 -1.09 -18.20
CA GLU A 201 -13.93 -0.49 -18.66
C GLU A 201 -13.92 1.04 -18.63
N GLU A 202 -15.09 1.68 -18.62
CA GLU A 202 -15.24 3.13 -18.49
C GLU A 202 -15.21 3.61 -17.03
N SER A 203 -15.10 2.67 -16.07
CA SER A 203 -15.04 3.01 -14.65
C SER A 203 -13.76 3.76 -14.31
N PHE A 204 -13.90 4.85 -13.54
CA PHE A 204 -12.76 5.54 -12.93
C PHE A 204 -11.94 4.60 -12.04
N TYR A 205 -12.57 3.58 -11.45
CA TYR A 205 -11.95 2.62 -10.54
C TYR A 205 -11.55 1.32 -11.24
N GLU A 206 -11.55 1.25 -12.58
CA GLU A 206 -11.25 0.00 -13.32
C GLU A 206 -9.93 -0.64 -12.86
N ALA A 207 -8.86 0.17 -12.77
CA ALA A 207 -7.54 -0.31 -12.37
C ALA A 207 -7.53 -0.87 -10.94
N TYR A 208 -8.30 -0.27 -10.03
CA TYR A 208 -8.47 -0.74 -8.65
C TYR A 208 -9.33 -2.00 -8.59
N ILE A 209 -10.47 -2.03 -9.29
CA ILE A 209 -11.38 -3.17 -9.30
C ILE A 209 -10.72 -4.39 -9.93
N GLY A 210 -9.89 -4.20 -10.96
CA GLY A 210 -9.16 -5.25 -11.66
C GLY A 210 -8.07 -5.95 -10.83
N VAL A 211 -7.72 -5.41 -9.65
CA VAL A 211 -6.80 -6.05 -8.70
C VAL A 211 -7.50 -6.63 -7.47
N LEU A 212 -8.82 -6.47 -7.33
CA LEU A 212 -9.54 -7.09 -6.22
C LEU A 212 -9.55 -8.62 -6.36
N PRO A 213 -9.52 -9.34 -5.23
CA PRO A 213 -9.53 -10.79 -5.27
C PRO A 213 -10.88 -11.32 -5.77
N GLU A 214 -10.83 -12.46 -6.45
CA GLU A 214 -12.05 -13.16 -6.86
C GLU A 214 -12.67 -13.95 -5.71
N VAL A 215 -13.95 -14.31 -5.85
CA VAL A 215 -14.69 -15.06 -4.80
C VAL A 215 -14.01 -16.39 -4.47
N GLU A 216 -13.41 -17.04 -5.47
CA GLU A 216 -12.66 -18.29 -5.31
C GLU A 216 -11.38 -18.11 -4.49
N GLU A 217 -10.75 -16.93 -4.57
CA GLU A 217 -9.52 -16.62 -3.83
C GLU A 217 -9.82 -16.30 -2.36
N VAL A 218 -10.94 -15.65 -2.08
CA VAL A 218 -11.36 -15.31 -0.70
C VAL A 218 -12.06 -16.49 -0.02
N ASN A 219 -12.79 -17.31 -0.79
CA ASN A 219 -13.59 -18.44 -0.33
C ASN A 219 -14.47 -18.10 0.91
N PRO A 220 -15.36 -17.11 0.81
CA PRO A 220 -16.15 -16.68 1.94
C PRO A 220 -17.12 -17.78 2.40
N THR A 221 -17.31 -17.91 3.71
CA THR A 221 -18.10 -19.02 4.29
C THR A 221 -19.54 -19.07 3.82
N PHE A 222 -20.14 -17.94 3.43
CA PHE A 222 -21.51 -17.90 2.92
C PHE A 222 -21.68 -18.53 1.53
N THR A 223 -20.59 -18.83 0.81
CA THR A 223 -20.65 -19.55 -0.48
C THR A 223 -20.48 -21.06 -0.32
N TRP A 224 -20.33 -21.56 0.91
CA TRP A 224 -20.16 -22.98 1.15
C TRP A 224 -21.49 -23.73 0.98
N LYS A 225 -21.40 -24.99 0.53
CA LYS A 225 -22.59 -25.84 0.40
C LYS A 225 -23.06 -26.26 1.79
N ASP A 226 -24.37 -26.21 2.00
CA ASP A 226 -25.05 -26.77 3.19
C ASP A 226 -24.86 -28.29 3.30
#